data_AF-V6Z4H6-F1
#
_entry.id   AF-V6Z4H6-F1
#
_cell.length_a   1.000
_cell.length_b   1.000
_cell.length_c   1.000
_cell.angle_alpha   90.00
_cell.angle_beta   90.00
_cell.angle_gamma   90.00
#
_symmetry.space_group_name_H-M   'P 1'
#
loop_
_entity.id
_entity.type
_entity.pdbx_description
1 polymer ?
#
loop_
_entity_poly.entity_id
_entity_poly.type
_entity_poly.pdbx_seq_one_letter_code
_entity_poly.pdbx_strand_id
1 'polypeptide(L)'
;MELWDAYTAKVEKTGETLIRGQQIPNGLFHLVAEAIIQAQDGSVLFMKRDSHKPIYPNYYEASAGGSVLKDETSLTAIKREI
;
A
#
# COMPACT_ATOMS: atom_id res chain seq x y z
N MET A 1 -5.64 -13.96 -2.22
CA MET A 1 -6.68 -12.98 -1.85
C MET A 1 -6.09 -12.16 -0.72
N GLU A 2 -5.96 -10.84 -0.89
CA GLU A 2 -5.44 -9.98 0.18
C GLU A 2 -6.57 -9.55 1.11
N LEU A 3 -6.30 -9.62 2.42
CA LEU A 3 -7.15 -9.12 3.48
C LEU A 3 -6.48 -7.90 4.10
N TRP A 4 -7.26 -6.91 4.48
CA TRP A 4 -6.78 -5.69 5.12
C TRP A 4 -7.57 -5.41 6.39
N ASP A 5 -6.91 -4.85 7.41
CA ASP A 5 -7.63 -4.24 8.53
C ASP A 5 -8.36 -2.98 8.06
N ALA A 6 -9.59 -2.78 8.50
CA ALA A 6 -10.33 -1.55 8.28
C ALA A 6 -9.90 -0.47 9.29
N TYR A 7 -9.78 0.76 8.80
CA TYR A 7 -9.41 1.94 9.57
C TYR A 7 -10.44 3.04 9.43
N THR A 8 -10.56 3.85 10.47
CA THR A 8 -11.22 5.17 10.38
C THR A 8 -10.30 6.17 9.67
N ALA A 9 -10.84 7.33 9.30
CA ALA A 9 -10.04 8.44 8.76
C ALA A 9 -8.94 8.95 9.71
N LYS A 10 -9.01 8.61 11.01
CA LYS A 10 -8.00 8.94 12.02
C LYS A 10 -6.94 7.85 12.19
N VAL A 11 -6.94 6.84 11.30
CA VAL A 11 -6.01 5.70 11.32
C VAL A 11 -6.16 4.85 12.60
N GLU A 12 -7.40 4.75 13.09
CA GLU A 12 -7.76 3.86 14.19
C GLU A 12 -8.34 2.57 13.60
N LYS A 13 -7.88 1.39 14.05
CA LYS A 13 -8.45 0.10 13.62
C LYS A 13 -9.90 -0.01 14.07
N THR A 14 -10.80 -0.44 13.19
CA THR A 14 -12.22 -0.66 13.53
C THR A 14 -12.51 -2.09 13.99
N GLY A 15 -11.59 -3.03 13.72
CA GLY A 15 -11.78 -4.47 13.97
C GLY A 15 -12.47 -5.21 12.81
N GLU A 16 -12.93 -4.49 11.78
CA GLU A 16 -13.48 -5.08 10.57
C GLU A 16 -12.36 -5.49 9.59
N THR A 17 -12.69 -6.41 8.68
CA THR A 17 -11.77 -6.88 7.63
C THR A 17 -12.30 -6.49 6.26
N LEU A 18 -11.42 -5.89 5.44
CA LEU A 18 -11.68 -5.57 4.04
C LEU A 18 -10.99 -6.60 3.13
N ILE A 19 -11.53 -6.78 1.93
CA ILE A 19 -11.01 -7.71 0.93
C ILE A 19 -10.61 -6.94 -0.32
N ARG A 20 -9.38 -7.15 -0.80
CA ARG A 20 -8.89 -6.51 -2.03
C ARG A 20 -9.80 -6.79 -3.21
N GLY A 21 -10.15 -5.74 -3.95
CA GLY A 21 -11.01 -5.80 -5.14
C GLY A 21 -12.51 -5.70 -4.83
N GLN A 22 -12.90 -5.68 -3.55
CA GLN A 22 -14.27 -5.34 -3.15
C GLN A 22 -14.40 -3.84 -2.88
N GLN A 23 -15.62 -3.32 -3.01
CA GLN A 23 -15.91 -1.94 -2.65
C GLN A 23 -15.70 -1.75 -1.15
N ILE A 24 -14.86 -0.77 -0.80
CA ILE A 24 -14.67 -0.38 0.60
C ILE A 24 -15.90 0.43 1.04
N PRO A 25 -16.55 0.07 2.17
CA PRO A 25 -17.67 0.83 2.70
C PRO A 25 -17.31 2.30 2.99
N ASN A 26 -18.28 3.20 2.83
CA ASN A 26 -18.07 4.62 3.09
C ASN A 26 -17.60 4.86 4.53
N GLY A 27 -16.57 5.69 4.69
CA GLY A 27 -15.99 6.03 5.99
C GLY A 27 -14.95 5.02 6.51
N LEU A 28 -14.75 3.90 5.81
CA LEU A 28 -13.67 2.96 6.06
C LEU A 28 -12.52 3.15 5.07
N PHE A 29 -11.33 2.80 5.52
CA PHE A 29 -10.09 2.89 4.78
C PHE A 29 -9.26 1.63 5.02
N HIS A 30 -8.36 1.30 4.11
CA HIS A 30 -7.28 0.37 4.38
C HIS A 30 -5.96 1.15 4.42
N LEU A 31 -4.96 0.60 5.12
CA LEU A 31 -3.66 1.23 5.22
C LEU A 31 -2.77 0.88 4.01
N VAL A 32 -2.00 1.85 3.53
CA VAL A 32 -0.98 1.70 2.49
C VAL A 32 0.35 2.13 3.10
N ALA A 33 1.41 1.37 2.85
CA ALA A 33 2.77 1.72 3.24
C ALA A 33 3.60 2.00 1.98
N GLU A 34 4.28 3.14 1.98
CA GLU A 34 5.12 3.63 0.87
C GLU A 34 6.48 4.04 1.41
N ALA A 35 7.53 3.83 0.63
CA ALA A 35 8.88 4.30 0.90
C ALA A 35 9.50 4.90 -0.35
N ILE A 36 10.32 5.92 -0.16
CA ILE A 36 11.23 6.42 -1.18
C ILE A 36 12.58 5.74 -0.94
N ILE A 37 13.07 5.00 -1.93
CA ILE A 37 14.35 4.30 -1.83
C ILE A 37 15.45 5.19 -2.38
N GLN A 38 16.43 5.50 -1.53
CA GLN A 38 17.61 6.28 -1.89
C GLN A 38 18.85 5.38 -1.87
N ALA A 39 19.65 5.44 -2.94
CA ALA A 39 20.96 4.81 -2.99
C ALA A 39 21.98 5.61 -2.17
N GLN A 40 23.12 4.99 -1.84
CA GLN A 40 24.17 5.64 -1.05
C GLN A 40 24.77 6.89 -1.72
N ASP A 41 24.69 6.99 -3.04
CA ASP A 41 25.14 8.15 -3.81
C ASP A 41 24.12 9.31 -3.84
N GLY A 42 22.97 9.14 -3.18
CA GLY A 42 21.91 10.14 -3.09
C GLY A 42 20.85 10.05 -4.18
N SER A 43 21.00 9.19 -5.19
CA SER A 43 19.98 8.98 -6.23
C SER A 43 18.73 8.30 -5.68
N VAL A 44 17.57 8.59 -6.26
CA VAL A 44 16.27 8.05 -5.84
C VAL A 44 15.74 7.07 -6.88
N LEU A 45 15.28 5.89 -6.44
CA LEU A 45 14.65 4.92 -7.31
C LEU A 45 13.25 5.38 -7.71
N PHE A 46 13.05 5.57 -9.02
CA PHE A 46 11.72 5.71 -9.61
C PHE A 46 11.40 4.42 -10.36
N MET A 47 10.21 3.87 -10.14
CA MET A 47 9.78 2.62 -10.75
C MET A 47 8.78 2.88 -11.87
N LYS A 48 8.80 2.04 -12.91
CA LYS A 48 7.75 2.01 -13.92
C LYS A 48 6.79 0.87 -13.59
N ARG A 49 5.51 1.21 -13.42
CA ARG A 49 4.46 0.23 -13.09
C ARG A 49 4.24 -0.74 -14.25
N ASP A 50 3.99 -2.00 -13.90
CA ASP A 50 3.66 -3.06 -14.85
C ASP A 50 2.44 -2.68 -15.72
N SER A 51 2.51 -3.01 -17.02
CA SER A 51 1.45 -2.72 -17.99
C SER A 51 0.13 -3.43 -17.71
N HIS A 52 0.15 -4.52 -16.93
CA HIS A 52 -1.03 -5.31 -16.59
C HIS A 52 -1.72 -4.83 -15.30
N LYS A 53 -1.19 -3.81 -14.60
CA LYS A 53 -1.86 -3.28 -13.42
C LYS A 53 -3.21 -2.66 -13.82
N PRO A 54 -4.31 -2.97 -13.10
CA PRO A 54 -5.64 -2.47 -13.46
C PRO A 54 -5.78 -0.96 -13.23
N ILE A 55 -4.94 -0.37 -12.37
CA ILE A 55 -4.95 1.04 -12.04
C ILE A 55 -3.57 1.63 -12.34
N TYR A 56 -3.54 2.70 -13.13
CA TYR A 56 -2.33 3.41 -13.57
C TYR A 56 -1.22 2.49 -14.16
N PRO A 57 -1.52 1.66 -15.18
CA PRO A 57 -0.49 0.86 -15.86
C PRO A 57 0.53 1.76 -16.57
N ASN A 58 1.80 1.35 -16.60
CA ASN A 58 2.93 2.08 -17.24
C ASN A 58 3.31 3.44 -16.63
N TYR A 59 2.64 3.90 -15.58
CA TYR A 59 3.00 5.15 -14.90
C TYR A 59 4.32 4.99 -14.14
N TYR A 60 5.04 6.09 -14.00
CA TYR A 60 6.19 6.16 -13.10
C TYR A 60 5.73 6.53 -11.69
N GLU A 61 6.30 5.88 -10.68
CA GLU A 61 6.09 6.14 -9.26
C GLU A 61 7.43 6.37 -8.58
N ALA A 62 7.50 7.41 -7.73
CA ALA A 62 8.70 7.76 -6.98
C ALA A 62 8.88 6.89 -5.72
N SER A 63 7.81 6.24 -5.27
CA SER A 63 7.81 5.37 -4.11
C SER A 63 7.66 3.90 -4.51
N ALA A 64 8.13 3.02 -3.64
CA ALA A 64 7.83 1.60 -3.62
C ALA A 64 6.96 1.30 -2.42
N GLY A 65 5.91 0.50 -2.62
CA GLY A 65 4.94 0.28 -1.58
C GLY A 65 3.74 -0.55 -2.02
N GLY A 66 2.86 -0.76 -1.06
CA GLY A 66 1.69 -1.61 -1.22
C GLY A 66 0.74 -1.53 -0.03
N SER A 67 -0.32 -2.34 -0.11
CA SER A 67 -1.32 -2.40 0.95
C SER A 67 -0.75 -3.12 2.17
N VAL A 68 -1.03 -2.58 3.36
CA VAL A 68 -0.74 -3.27 4.62
C VAL A 68 -1.73 -4.40 4.78
N LEU A 69 -1.24 -5.64 4.89
CA LEU A 69 -2.12 -6.79 5.05
C LEU A 69 -2.71 -6.81 6.46
N LYS A 70 -3.80 -7.55 6.62
CA LYS A 70 -4.45 -7.77 7.92
C LYS A 70 -3.42 -8.22 8.95
N ASP A 71 -3.48 -7.63 10.14
CA ASP A 71 -2.59 -7.87 11.28
C ASP A 71 -1.11 -7.44 11.06
N GLU A 72 -0.74 -6.87 9.90
CA GLU A 72 0.57 -6.25 9.71
C GLU A 72 0.63 -4.83 10.32
N THR A 73 1.85 -4.42 10.69
CA THR A 73 2.18 -3.00 10.89
C THR A 73 2.65 -2.41 9.57
N SER A 74 2.60 -1.08 9.42
CA SER A 74 3.16 -0.39 8.25
C SER A 74 4.64 -0.71 8.03
N LEU A 75 5.41 -0.87 9.12
CA LEU A 75 6.82 -1.25 9.05
C LEU A 75 7.02 -2.68 8.54
N THR A 76 6.19 -3.62 8.97
CA THR A 76 6.24 -5.01 8.46
C THR A 76 5.86 -5.05 6.98
N ALA A 77 4.80 -4.34 6.60
CA ALA A 77 4.34 -4.28 5.22
C ALA A 77 5.40 -3.68 4.29
N ILE A 78 5.99 -2.53 4.64
CA ILE A 78 6.98 -1.90 3.76
C ILE A 78 8.24 -2.75 3.59
N LYS A 79 8.64 -3.52 4.61
CA LYS A 79 9.75 -4.48 4.51
C LYS A 79 9.44 -5.68 3.62
N ARG A 80 8.16 -6.00 3.38
CA ARG A 80 7.72 -7.06 2.47
C ARG A 80 7.59 -6.58 1.03
N GLU A 81 7.22 -5.32 0.84
CA GLU A 81 7.00 -4.71 -0.49
C GLU A 81 8.31 -4.30 -1.19
N ILE A 82 9.38 -4.06 -0.43
CA ILE A 82 10.72 -3.74 -0.93
C ILE A 82 11.56 -5.02 -1.02
#